data_AF-A0A7S2I5C6-F1
#
_entry.id   AF-A0A7S2I5C6-F1
#
_cell.length_a   1.000
_cell.length_b   1.000
_cell.length_c   1.000
_cell.angle_alpha   90.00
_cell.angle_beta   90.00
_cell.angle_gamma   90.00
#
_symmetry.space_group_name_H-M   'P 1'
#
loop_
_entity.id
_entity.type
_entity.pdbx_description
1 polymer ?
#
loop_
_entity_poly.entity_id
_entity_poly.type
_entity_poly.pdbx_seq_one_letter_code
_entity_poly.pdbx_strand_id
1 'polypeptide(L)'
;RQHQELPMPPSSMSMQGLIVPPFTVAGRINSGAFHKAKAIAMQSDASASCTVDSLLPADYDKLLVQLQTKYGGPAFLHDSGVVIHSETAGFIGDEAKLMQWLERNGVPNATAGAHSDGRADSWDTIAEEAYVQLLTETGLTFAFLEISFDSQVIGRLIFELFPDLAPNTCENFLSLCESEAGSKGYVGTPIHRIKPGGWLQAGDVLTGNGDGGASAVGGSLSDESFSMAHSDYGILGMANNGQHTAMSQFYVTFAATPSFDKKYVAFGKLVDGTKLLRFLEQIDCKNDRPNGELVISDAGRVAKKSLDMMTVDEDAAAVKLQAIHRQRLARKELQEQKKAAARVQAAKRGQAARRQQKQEAEAAVKLQAITRGHANRKRNR
;
A
#
# COMPACT_ATOMS: atom_id res chain seq x y z
N ARG A 1 14.79 9.46 -83.57
CA ARG A 1 14.75 8.07 -83.09
C ARG A 1 15.25 8.07 -81.65
N GLN A 2 14.33 7.75 -80.73
CA GLN A 2 14.51 7.34 -79.33
C GLN A 2 15.16 8.34 -78.36
N HIS A 3 14.31 9.18 -77.75
CA HIS A 3 14.46 9.57 -76.35
C HIS A 3 14.24 8.31 -75.49
N GLN A 4 15.24 7.95 -74.69
CA GLN A 4 15.08 6.97 -73.61
C GLN A 4 14.46 7.69 -72.42
N GLU A 5 13.17 7.45 -72.19
CA GLU A 5 12.50 7.78 -70.94
C GLU A 5 13.07 6.89 -69.82
N LEU A 6 13.59 7.53 -68.77
CA LEU A 6 13.92 6.86 -67.51
C LEU A 6 12.61 6.35 -66.87
N PRO A 7 12.59 5.13 -66.30
CA PRO A 7 11.38 4.62 -65.68
C PRO A 7 11.04 5.44 -64.44
N MET A 8 9.83 6.00 -64.43
CA MET A 8 9.21 6.61 -63.26
C MET A 8 9.18 5.59 -62.10
N PRO A 9 9.38 6.02 -60.85
CA PRO A 9 9.19 5.13 -59.70
C PRO A 9 7.74 4.65 -59.68
N PRO A 10 7.46 3.42 -59.22
CA PRO A 10 6.09 2.92 -59.14
C PRO A 10 5.28 3.76 -58.16
N SER A 11 4.46 4.66 -58.70
CA SER A 11 3.33 5.29 -58.03
C SER A 11 2.21 4.27 -57.84
N SER A 12 2.35 3.42 -56.82
CA SER A 12 1.23 2.78 -56.11
C SER A 12 1.80 1.83 -55.06
N MET A 13 2.18 2.36 -53.90
CA MET A 13 2.03 1.54 -52.70
C MET A 13 0.53 1.32 -52.56
N SER A 14 0.10 0.09 -52.79
CA SER A 14 -1.24 -0.37 -52.45
C SER A 14 -1.58 0.11 -51.05
N MET A 15 -2.72 0.79 -50.87
CA MET A 15 -3.37 0.92 -49.58
C MET A 15 -3.80 -0.49 -49.12
N GLN A 16 -2.84 -1.31 -48.71
CA GLN A 16 -3.14 -2.35 -47.73
C GLN A 16 -3.46 -1.58 -46.47
N GLY A 17 -4.73 -1.65 -46.06
CA GLY A 17 -5.23 -0.98 -44.87
C GLY A 17 -4.23 -1.14 -43.74
N LEU A 18 -3.93 -0.04 -43.09
CA LEU A 18 -2.95 0.06 -42.02
C LEU A 18 -3.56 -0.63 -40.79
N ILE A 19 -3.50 -1.97 -40.75
CA ILE A 19 -4.14 -2.75 -39.69
C ILE A 19 -3.19 -2.79 -38.50
N VAL A 20 -3.29 -1.77 -37.66
CA VAL A 20 -2.70 -1.81 -36.32
C VAL A 20 -3.33 -2.99 -35.58
N PRO A 21 -2.55 -3.95 -35.05
CA PRO A 21 -3.09 -5.07 -34.29
C PRO A 21 -3.92 -4.57 -33.10
N PRO A 22 -5.05 -5.23 -32.75
CA PRO A 22 -5.84 -4.83 -31.61
C PRO A 22 -5.01 -4.77 -30.33
N PHE A 23 -5.14 -3.69 -29.57
CA PHE A 23 -4.38 -3.45 -28.34
C PHE A 23 -5.24 -2.76 -27.28
N THR A 24 -4.81 -2.89 -26.04
CA THR A 24 -5.46 -2.31 -24.86
C THR A 24 -4.53 -1.31 -24.22
N VAL A 25 -5.06 -0.14 -23.89
CA VAL A 25 -4.44 0.85 -23.00
C VAL A 25 -5.17 0.79 -21.67
N ALA A 26 -4.58 0.12 -20.69
CA ALA A 26 -5.14 0.02 -19.34
C ALA A 26 -4.32 0.89 -18.38
N GLY A 27 -4.96 1.68 -17.53
CA GLY A 27 -4.21 2.55 -16.62
C GLY A 27 -5.01 3.04 -15.42
N ARG A 28 -4.27 3.57 -14.45
CA ARG A 28 -4.83 4.23 -13.27
C ARG A 28 -5.47 5.53 -13.71
N ILE A 29 -6.73 5.74 -13.34
CA ILE A 29 -7.46 6.96 -13.66
C ILE A 29 -6.80 8.22 -13.08
N ASN A 30 -6.07 8.10 -11.97
CA ASN A 30 -5.33 9.19 -11.33
C ASN A 30 -3.89 9.35 -11.87
N SER A 31 -3.53 8.72 -13.00
CA SER A 31 -2.20 8.83 -13.60
C SER A 31 -2.19 9.70 -14.87
N GLY A 32 -1.37 10.75 -14.89
CA GLY A 32 -1.17 11.55 -16.11
C GLY A 32 -0.62 10.73 -17.28
N ALA A 33 0.26 9.75 -17.01
CA ALA A 33 0.77 8.83 -18.03
C ALA A 33 -0.35 8.05 -18.74
N PHE A 34 -1.37 7.62 -17.99
CA PHE A 34 -2.56 6.97 -18.55
C PHE A 34 -3.36 7.90 -19.45
N HIS A 35 -3.67 9.12 -18.98
CA HIS A 35 -4.44 10.08 -19.79
C HIS A 35 -3.69 10.49 -21.06
N LYS A 36 -2.36 10.61 -20.98
CA LYS A 36 -1.51 10.82 -22.15
C LYS A 36 -1.58 9.65 -23.14
N ALA A 37 -1.40 8.41 -22.67
CA ALA A 37 -1.50 7.22 -23.52
C ALA A 37 -2.89 7.07 -24.16
N LYS A 38 -3.94 7.31 -23.38
CA LYS A 38 -5.34 7.30 -23.83
C LYS A 38 -5.55 8.33 -24.94
N ALA A 39 -5.07 9.55 -24.77
CA ALA A 39 -5.17 10.60 -25.78
C ALA A 39 -4.41 10.21 -27.07
N ILE A 40 -3.18 9.72 -26.95
CA ILE A 40 -2.38 9.25 -28.09
C ILE A 40 -3.12 8.16 -28.87
N ALA A 41 -3.66 7.15 -28.18
CA ALA A 41 -4.34 6.05 -28.85
C ALA A 41 -5.66 6.50 -29.50
N MET A 42 -6.48 7.28 -28.78
CA MET A 42 -7.82 7.67 -29.23
C MET A 42 -7.84 8.74 -30.32
N GLN A 43 -6.82 9.60 -30.38
CA GLN A 43 -6.73 10.66 -31.39
C GLN A 43 -5.93 10.24 -32.64
N SER A 44 -5.37 9.02 -32.63
CA SER A 44 -4.64 8.46 -33.77
C SER A 44 -5.56 7.62 -34.68
N ASP A 45 -5.05 7.29 -35.86
CA ASP A 45 -5.69 6.34 -36.79
C ASP A 45 -5.78 4.91 -36.23
N ALA A 46 -5.14 4.64 -35.08
CA ALA A 46 -5.21 3.36 -34.38
C ALA A 46 -6.41 3.22 -33.44
N SER A 47 -7.23 4.27 -33.28
CA SER A 47 -8.37 4.31 -32.36
C SER A 47 -9.36 3.16 -32.58
N ALA A 48 -9.60 2.75 -33.83
CA ALA A 48 -10.48 1.64 -34.18
C ALA A 48 -9.99 0.26 -33.67
N SER A 49 -8.68 0.13 -33.39
CA SER A 49 -8.05 -1.08 -32.86
C SER A 49 -7.74 -0.98 -31.36
N CYS A 50 -8.08 0.13 -30.70
CA CYS A 50 -7.75 0.39 -29.30
C CYS A 50 -8.93 0.12 -28.37
N THR A 51 -8.70 -0.62 -27.29
CA THR A 51 -9.58 -0.65 -26.11
C THR A 51 -8.94 0.16 -24.99
N VAL A 52 -9.72 0.92 -24.23
CA VAL A 52 -9.21 1.72 -23.09
C VAL A 52 -9.90 1.28 -21.81
N ASP A 53 -9.09 0.82 -20.86
CA ASP A 53 -9.53 0.41 -19.54
C ASP A 53 -9.07 1.45 -18.51
N SER A 54 -10.01 2.31 -18.10
CA SER A 54 -9.80 3.31 -17.04
C SER A 54 -10.12 2.69 -15.69
N LEU A 55 -9.09 2.37 -14.91
CA LEU A 55 -9.23 1.60 -13.68
C LEU A 55 -8.97 2.45 -12.44
N LEU A 56 -9.66 2.11 -11.35
CA LEU A 56 -9.29 2.57 -10.01
C LEU A 56 -7.89 2.05 -9.64
N PRO A 57 -7.11 2.79 -8.83
CA PRO A 57 -5.72 2.42 -8.52
C PRO A 57 -5.54 0.97 -8.03
N ALA A 58 -6.40 0.50 -7.11
CA ALA A 58 -6.31 -0.88 -6.60
C ALA A 58 -6.66 -1.94 -7.66
N ASP A 59 -7.59 -1.65 -8.57
CA ASP A 59 -7.95 -2.56 -9.66
C ASP A 59 -6.86 -2.60 -10.74
N TYR A 60 -6.22 -1.47 -11.02
CA TYR A 60 -5.03 -1.43 -11.87
C TYR A 60 -3.88 -2.23 -11.29
N ASP A 61 -3.59 -2.10 -9.99
CA ASP A 61 -2.51 -2.86 -9.34
C ASP A 61 -2.71 -4.37 -9.48
N LYS A 62 -3.97 -4.83 -9.38
CA LYS A 62 -4.32 -6.25 -9.60
C LYS A 62 -4.09 -6.65 -11.05
N LEU A 63 -4.58 -5.86 -12.01
CA LEU A 63 -4.36 -6.11 -13.43
C LEU A 63 -2.86 -6.18 -13.76
N LEU A 64 -2.07 -5.23 -13.25
CA LEU A 64 -0.64 -5.18 -13.51
C LEU A 64 0.07 -6.46 -13.06
N VAL A 65 -0.24 -6.98 -11.88
CA VAL A 65 0.31 -8.27 -11.40
C VAL A 65 -0.08 -9.44 -12.32
N GLN A 66 -1.33 -9.46 -12.81
CA GLN A 66 -1.78 -10.48 -13.76
C GLN A 66 -1.01 -10.40 -15.09
N LEU A 67 -0.83 -9.20 -15.63
CA LEU A 67 -0.10 -8.98 -16.88
C LEU A 67 1.40 -9.27 -16.73
N GLN A 68 1.99 -8.91 -15.60
CA GLN A 68 3.37 -9.27 -15.24
C GLN A 68 3.58 -10.78 -15.23
N THR A 69 2.63 -11.51 -14.63
CA THR A 69 2.64 -12.98 -14.61
C THR A 69 2.43 -13.58 -16.00
N LYS A 70 1.51 -13.01 -16.80
CA LYS A 70 1.15 -13.48 -18.14
C LYS A 70 2.30 -13.32 -19.15
N TYR A 71 2.88 -12.12 -19.25
CA TYR A 71 3.86 -11.80 -20.29
C TYR A 71 5.31 -12.01 -19.86
N GLY A 72 5.60 -11.90 -18.56
CA GLY A 72 6.95 -12.00 -18.02
C GLY A 72 7.94 -11.01 -18.63
N GLY A 73 9.23 -11.31 -18.52
CA GLY A 73 10.29 -10.52 -19.14
C GLY A 73 10.24 -9.03 -18.74
N PRO A 74 10.22 -8.09 -19.71
CA PRO A 74 10.12 -6.65 -19.44
C PRO A 74 8.90 -6.25 -18.61
N ALA A 75 7.81 -7.01 -18.65
CA ALA A 75 6.60 -6.70 -17.89
C ALA A 75 6.87 -6.69 -16.37
N PHE A 76 7.71 -7.59 -15.86
CA PHE A 76 8.03 -7.67 -14.42
C PHE A 76 8.70 -6.42 -13.85
N LEU A 77 9.35 -5.62 -14.71
CA LEU A 77 10.02 -4.38 -14.32
C LEU A 77 9.15 -3.14 -14.58
N HIS A 78 7.92 -3.34 -15.06
CA HIS A 78 7.00 -2.25 -15.37
C HIS A 78 6.39 -1.65 -14.10
N ASP A 79 6.52 -0.33 -13.95
CA ASP A 79 6.05 0.45 -12.78
C ASP A 79 5.31 1.74 -13.20
N SER A 80 4.90 1.86 -14.46
CA SER A 80 4.14 3.03 -14.92
C SER A 80 2.68 2.98 -14.46
N GLY A 81 2.00 4.13 -14.43
CA GLY A 81 0.57 4.24 -14.21
C GLY A 81 -0.30 3.80 -15.38
N VAL A 82 0.32 3.39 -16.49
CA VAL A 82 -0.35 2.83 -17.65
C VAL A 82 0.41 1.61 -18.18
N VAL A 83 -0.32 0.64 -18.70
CA VAL A 83 0.21 -0.52 -19.40
C VAL A 83 -0.49 -0.68 -20.74
N ILE A 84 0.32 -0.87 -21.79
CA ILE A 84 -0.15 -1.17 -23.13
C ILE A 84 0.21 -2.61 -23.44
N HIS A 85 -0.80 -3.38 -23.85
CA HIS A 85 -0.61 -4.77 -24.25
C HIS A 85 -1.53 -5.14 -25.42
N SER A 86 -1.20 -6.21 -26.10
CA SER A 86 -2.00 -6.80 -27.18
C SER A 86 -1.97 -8.31 -27.04
N GLU A 87 -3.10 -8.97 -27.26
CA GLU A 87 -3.12 -10.45 -27.34
C GLU A 87 -2.27 -10.99 -28.49
N THR A 88 -2.05 -10.18 -29.53
CA THR A 88 -1.25 -10.57 -30.70
C THR A 88 0.18 -10.08 -30.64
N ALA A 89 0.40 -8.83 -30.18
CA ALA A 89 1.73 -8.22 -30.13
C ALA A 89 2.45 -8.43 -28.78
N GLY A 90 1.75 -8.94 -27.77
CA GLY A 90 2.27 -9.13 -26.41
C GLY A 90 2.32 -7.84 -25.61
N PHE A 91 3.24 -7.79 -24.65
CA PHE A 91 3.48 -6.62 -23.81
C PHE A 91 4.21 -5.51 -24.59
N ILE A 92 3.63 -4.31 -24.65
CA ILE A 92 4.19 -3.18 -25.40
C ILE A 92 4.95 -2.23 -24.46
N GLY A 93 4.37 -1.87 -23.31
CA GLY A 93 5.02 -1.05 -22.29
C GLY A 93 4.17 0.12 -21.80
N ASP A 94 4.77 1.29 -21.67
CA ASP A 94 4.18 2.55 -21.20
C ASP A 94 3.80 3.49 -22.36
N GLU A 95 3.39 4.71 -22.05
CA GLU A 95 3.01 5.72 -23.04
C GLU A 95 4.16 6.07 -24.00
N ALA A 96 5.42 5.98 -23.55
CA ALA A 96 6.59 6.21 -24.39
C ALA A 96 6.80 5.07 -25.39
N LYS A 97 6.58 3.82 -24.95
CA LYS A 97 6.66 2.63 -25.80
C LYS A 97 5.48 2.54 -26.77
N LEU A 98 4.29 2.99 -26.36
CA LEU A 98 3.13 3.08 -27.25
C LEU A 98 3.43 3.92 -28.49
N MET A 99 4.00 5.12 -28.30
CA MET A 99 4.35 6.01 -29.42
C MET A 99 5.29 5.33 -30.42
N GLN A 100 6.39 4.73 -29.91
CA GLN A 100 7.37 4.03 -30.74
C GLN A 100 6.75 2.82 -31.46
N TRP A 101 5.81 2.14 -30.81
CA TRP A 101 5.14 0.99 -31.39
C TRP A 101 4.15 1.39 -32.49
N LEU A 102 3.36 2.44 -32.29
CA LEU A 102 2.42 2.96 -33.29
C LEU A 102 3.14 3.43 -34.56
N GLU A 103 4.25 4.16 -34.41
CA GLU A 103 5.07 4.59 -35.56
C GLU A 103 5.59 3.41 -36.37
N ARG A 104 6.08 2.36 -35.70
CA ARG A 104 6.55 1.13 -36.36
C ARG A 104 5.43 0.37 -37.07
N ASN A 105 4.20 0.49 -36.59
CA ASN A 105 3.02 -0.09 -37.22
C ASN A 105 2.39 0.85 -38.26
N GLY A 106 3.08 1.92 -38.65
CA GLY A 106 2.70 2.79 -39.77
C GLY A 106 1.76 3.92 -39.40
N VAL A 107 1.60 4.27 -38.12
CA VAL A 107 0.83 5.43 -37.66
C VAL A 107 1.80 6.60 -37.42
N PRO A 108 2.14 7.40 -38.45
CA PRO A 108 3.05 8.52 -38.29
C PRO A 108 2.40 9.63 -37.45
N ASN A 109 3.22 10.40 -36.72
CA ASN A 109 2.74 11.60 -36.01
C ASN A 109 1.64 11.32 -34.96
N ALA A 110 1.64 10.14 -34.31
CA ALA A 110 0.66 9.79 -33.27
C ALA A 110 0.59 10.80 -32.10
N THR A 111 1.59 11.68 -31.96
CA THR A 111 1.64 12.74 -30.94
C THR A 111 1.11 14.10 -31.41
N ALA A 112 0.82 14.29 -32.71
CA ALA A 112 0.51 15.61 -33.28
C ALA A 112 -0.79 16.24 -32.72
N GLY A 113 -1.67 15.42 -32.12
CA GLY A 113 -2.87 15.87 -31.40
C GLY A 113 -2.80 15.76 -29.88
N ALA A 114 -1.85 15.00 -29.34
CA ALA A 114 -1.73 14.70 -27.91
C ALA A 114 -1.06 15.85 -27.13
N HIS A 115 -1.59 17.05 -27.31
CA HIS A 115 -1.39 18.17 -26.41
C HIS A 115 -2.57 18.17 -25.43
N SER A 116 -2.36 18.49 -24.16
CA SER A 116 -3.47 18.82 -23.26
C SER A 116 -4.15 20.06 -23.85
N ASP A 117 -5.28 19.86 -24.54
CA ASP A 117 -6.34 20.78 -25.04
C ASP A 117 -6.10 22.30 -25.20
N GLY A 118 -4.86 22.78 -25.26
CA GLY A 118 -4.48 24.19 -25.20
C GLY A 118 -4.80 24.90 -23.88
N ARG A 119 -5.39 24.23 -22.86
CA ARG A 119 -5.48 24.79 -21.51
C ARG A 119 -4.19 24.51 -20.77
N ALA A 120 -3.88 25.35 -19.79
CA ALA A 120 -2.62 25.31 -19.03
C ALA A 120 -2.53 24.09 -18.06
N ASP A 121 -3.17 22.98 -18.41
CA ASP A 121 -3.40 21.84 -17.52
C ASP A 121 -2.42 20.72 -17.89
N SER A 122 -1.67 20.26 -16.90
CA SER A 122 -0.77 19.12 -17.05
C SER A 122 -1.59 17.83 -17.19
N TRP A 123 -1.01 16.75 -17.74
CA TRP A 123 -1.69 15.44 -17.75
C TRP A 123 -2.07 14.98 -16.34
N ASP A 124 -1.31 15.39 -15.33
CA ASP A 124 -1.60 15.10 -13.92
C ASP A 124 -2.85 15.86 -13.45
N THR A 125 -3.05 17.10 -13.90
CA THR A 125 -4.28 17.88 -13.64
C THR A 125 -5.50 17.19 -14.25
N ILE A 126 -5.41 16.74 -15.51
CA ILE A 126 -6.48 15.98 -16.16
C ILE A 126 -6.78 14.69 -15.40
N ALA A 127 -5.74 14.02 -14.91
CA ALA A 127 -5.89 12.79 -14.13
C ALA A 127 -6.57 13.02 -12.79
N GLU A 128 -6.19 14.09 -12.09
CA GLU A 128 -6.80 14.52 -10.83
C GLU A 128 -8.27 14.86 -11.03
N GLU A 129 -8.61 15.67 -12.03
CA GLU A 129 -10.00 16.02 -12.35
C GLU A 129 -10.84 14.79 -12.70
N ALA A 130 -10.32 13.89 -13.54
CA ALA A 130 -11.02 12.65 -13.89
C ALA A 130 -11.24 11.75 -12.68
N TYR A 131 -10.28 11.69 -11.76
CA TYR A 131 -10.39 10.90 -10.54
C TYR A 131 -11.40 11.50 -9.56
N VAL A 132 -11.35 12.81 -9.32
CA VAL A 132 -12.35 13.56 -8.53
C VAL A 132 -13.74 13.35 -9.09
N GLN A 133 -13.89 13.46 -10.42
CA GLN A 133 -15.17 13.26 -11.09
C GLN A 133 -15.70 11.84 -10.84
N LEU A 134 -14.84 10.82 -10.98
CA LEU A 134 -15.23 9.43 -10.71
C LEU A 134 -15.69 9.25 -9.26
N LEU A 135 -14.96 9.80 -8.29
CA LEU A 135 -15.28 9.62 -6.88
C LEU A 135 -16.51 10.42 -6.42
N THR A 136 -16.92 11.44 -7.16
CA THR A 136 -18.01 12.35 -6.73
C THR A 136 -19.26 12.28 -7.60
N GLU A 137 -19.18 11.81 -8.84
CA GLU A 137 -20.30 11.86 -9.81
C GLU A 137 -20.81 10.48 -10.24
N THR A 138 -20.18 9.38 -9.82
CA THR A 138 -20.63 8.01 -10.16
C THR A 138 -21.84 7.53 -9.38
N GLY A 139 -22.26 8.26 -8.34
CA GLY A 139 -23.31 7.82 -7.41
C GLY A 139 -22.86 6.72 -6.45
N LEU A 140 -21.61 6.26 -6.54
CA LEU A 140 -21.00 5.34 -5.60
C LEU A 140 -20.64 6.07 -4.29
N THR A 141 -20.46 5.29 -3.23
CA THR A 141 -20.14 5.83 -1.91
C THR A 141 -18.71 5.49 -1.55
N PHE A 142 -17.90 6.52 -1.28
CA PHE A 142 -16.49 6.35 -0.94
C PHE A 142 -16.17 6.95 0.43
N ALA A 143 -15.33 6.25 1.20
CA ALA A 143 -14.77 6.72 2.46
C ALA A 143 -13.25 6.66 2.41
N PHE A 144 -12.58 7.58 3.11
CA PHE A 144 -11.13 7.55 3.26
C PHE A 144 -10.74 7.44 4.74
N LEU A 145 -9.58 6.82 4.97
CA LEU A 145 -8.87 6.82 6.24
C LEU A 145 -7.43 7.28 5.98
N GLU A 146 -7.05 8.41 6.57
CA GLU A 146 -5.67 8.86 6.59
C GLU A 146 -4.93 8.22 7.76
N ILE A 147 -3.79 7.60 7.47
CA ILE A 147 -3.00 6.87 8.44
C ILE A 147 -1.75 7.66 8.77
N SER A 148 -1.50 7.79 10.07
CA SER A 148 -0.24 8.27 10.61
C SER A 148 0.52 7.16 11.31
N PHE A 149 1.85 7.23 11.23
CA PHE A 149 2.76 6.36 11.95
C PHE A 149 3.78 7.20 12.72
N ASP A 150 3.84 7.03 14.04
CA ASP A 150 4.67 7.85 14.95
C ASP A 150 4.50 9.36 14.67
N SER A 151 3.22 9.81 14.61
CA SER A 151 2.78 11.18 14.33
C SER A 151 3.10 11.73 12.92
N GLN A 152 3.57 10.91 11.99
CA GLN A 152 3.79 11.30 10.60
C GLN A 152 2.70 10.71 9.71
N VAL A 153 2.01 11.54 8.93
CA VAL A 153 1.06 11.07 7.90
C VAL A 153 1.81 10.29 6.84
N ILE A 154 1.42 9.02 6.65
CA ILE A 154 2.05 8.09 5.72
C ILE A 154 1.19 7.77 4.50
N GLY A 155 -0.06 8.21 4.46
CA GLY A 155 -0.93 8.13 3.29
C GLY A 155 -2.40 7.91 3.64
N ARG A 156 -3.21 7.68 2.62
CA ARG A 156 -4.65 7.42 2.74
C ARG A 156 -5.02 6.06 2.16
N LEU A 157 -6.00 5.42 2.78
CA LEU A 157 -6.73 4.29 2.21
C LEU A 157 -8.10 4.81 1.78
N ILE A 158 -8.50 4.54 0.54
CA ILE A 158 -9.84 4.89 0.03
C ILE A 158 -10.60 3.60 -0.23
N PHE A 159 -11.82 3.55 0.27
CA PHE A 159 -12.72 2.41 0.15
C PHE A 159 -13.98 2.81 -0.60
N GLU A 160 -14.38 1.97 -1.54
CA GLU A 160 -15.77 1.92 -2.01
C GLU A 160 -16.59 1.15 -0.98
N LEU A 161 -17.73 1.71 -0.58
CA LEU A 161 -18.69 1.08 0.30
C LEU A 161 -19.89 0.59 -0.52
N PHE A 162 -20.57 -0.44 -0.02
CA PHE A 162 -21.71 -1.07 -0.69
C PHE A 162 -23.02 -0.93 0.11
N PRO A 163 -23.64 0.27 0.16
CA PRO A 163 -24.90 0.48 0.83
C PRO A 163 -26.04 -0.42 0.33
N ASP A 164 -26.00 -0.81 -0.94
CA ASP A 164 -26.99 -1.73 -1.53
C ASP A 164 -26.94 -3.14 -0.91
N LEU A 165 -25.80 -3.53 -0.34
CA LEU A 165 -25.62 -4.82 0.32
C LEU A 165 -25.77 -4.73 1.84
N ALA A 166 -25.26 -3.67 2.46
CA ALA A 166 -25.22 -3.51 3.92
C ALA A 166 -25.42 -2.02 4.32
N PRO A 167 -26.65 -1.48 4.19
CA PRO A 167 -26.91 -0.05 4.32
C PRO A 167 -26.63 0.48 5.73
N ASN A 168 -27.06 -0.23 6.78
CA ASN A 168 -26.85 0.23 8.15
C ASN A 168 -25.38 0.13 8.57
N THR A 169 -24.69 -0.90 8.07
CA THR A 169 -23.25 -1.09 8.29
C THR A 169 -22.43 0.02 7.65
N CYS A 170 -22.74 0.35 6.39
CA CYS A 170 -22.09 1.44 5.67
C CYS A 170 -22.35 2.79 6.35
N GLU A 171 -23.59 3.07 6.73
CA GLU A 171 -23.97 4.33 7.39
C GLU A 171 -23.31 4.47 8.77
N ASN A 172 -23.24 3.38 9.54
CA ASN A 172 -22.52 3.36 10.81
C ASN A 172 -21.02 3.66 10.60
N PHE A 173 -20.39 3.02 9.63
CA PHE A 173 -18.97 3.23 9.34
C PHE A 173 -18.71 4.69 8.93
N LEU A 174 -19.53 5.25 8.02
CA LEU A 174 -19.42 6.64 7.56
C LEU A 174 -19.63 7.63 8.70
N SER A 175 -20.64 7.42 9.54
CA SER A 175 -20.91 8.28 10.69
C SER A 175 -19.72 8.34 11.66
N LEU A 176 -19.03 7.21 11.86
CA LEU A 176 -17.81 7.15 12.68
C LEU A 176 -16.60 7.80 11.98
N CYS A 177 -16.52 7.73 10.65
CA CYS A 177 -15.52 8.48 9.87
C CYS A 177 -15.74 9.99 9.98
N GLU A 178 -16.99 10.45 9.87
CA GLU A 178 -17.37 11.88 9.81
C GLU A 178 -17.52 12.54 11.21
N SER A 179 -17.32 11.77 12.28
CA SER A 179 -17.41 12.26 13.65
C SER A 179 -16.33 13.31 13.96
N GLU A 180 -16.68 14.33 14.74
CA GLU A 180 -15.75 15.41 15.10
C GLU A 180 -14.51 14.88 15.85
N ALA A 181 -13.35 15.47 15.60
CA ALA A 181 -12.11 15.10 16.28
C ALA A 181 -12.26 15.24 17.81
N GLY A 182 -11.88 14.18 18.55
CA GLY A 182 -12.05 14.13 20.01
C GLY A 182 -13.43 13.64 20.48
N SER A 183 -14.34 13.30 19.56
CA SER A 183 -15.57 12.58 19.85
C SER A 183 -15.39 11.06 19.68
N LYS A 184 -16.47 10.27 19.80
CA LYS A 184 -16.46 8.80 19.60
C LYS A 184 -16.45 8.44 18.11
N GLY A 185 -15.43 8.90 17.38
CA GLY A 185 -15.19 8.64 15.96
C GLY A 185 -13.92 7.83 15.70
N TYR A 186 -13.61 7.57 14.42
CA TYR A 186 -12.38 6.86 14.05
C TYR A 186 -11.13 7.71 14.14
N VAL A 187 -11.23 9.03 13.96
CA VAL A 187 -10.08 9.94 14.05
C VAL A 187 -9.48 9.88 15.46
N GLY A 188 -8.17 9.62 15.52
CA GLY A 188 -7.42 9.41 16.75
C GLY A 188 -7.41 7.98 17.27
N THR A 189 -8.17 7.05 16.66
CA THR A 189 -8.16 5.65 17.07
C THR A 189 -6.97 4.88 16.48
N PRO A 190 -6.38 3.94 17.23
CA PRO A 190 -5.25 3.18 16.74
C PRO A 190 -5.68 2.00 15.86
N ILE A 191 -4.79 1.65 14.92
CA ILE A 191 -4.75 0.31 14.33
C ILE A 191 -4.14 -0.60 15.39
N HIS A 192 -4.98 -1.21 16.22
CA HIS A 192 -4.55 -1.93 17.41
C HIS A 192 -4.10 -3.37 17.13
N ARG A 193 -4.39 -3.89 15.92
CA ARG A 193 -3.98 -5.24 15.51
C ARG A 193 -3.61 -5.31 14.03
N ILE A 194 -2.48 -5.95 13.74
CA ILE A 194 -2.02 -6.30 12.39
C ILE A 194 -1.59 -7.76 12.42
N LYS A 195 -2.24 -8.58 11.60
CA LYS A 195 -1.90 -9.99 11.40
C LYS A 195 -1.42 -10.16 9.96
N PRO A 196 -0.09 -10.18 9.70
CA PRO A 196 0.47 -10.32 8.36
C PRO A 196 -0.07 -11.56 7.63
N GLY A 197 -0.40 -11.44 6.35
CA GLY A 197 -1.09 -12.48 5.56
C GLY A 197 -2.54 -12.73 5.97
N GLY A 198 -3.10 -11.94 6.88
CA GLY A 198 -4.47 -12.02 7.36
C GLY A 198 -5.21 -10.70 7.18
N TRP A 199 -5.23 -9.85 8.20
CA TRP A 199 -5.93 -8.58 8.21
C TRP A 199 -5.29 -7.58 9.17
N LEU A 200 -5.56 -6.28 8.97
CA LEU A 200 -5.48 -5.27 10.03
C LEU A 200 -6.84 -5.07 10.68
N GLN A 201 -6.86 -4.67 11.95
CA GLN A 201 -8.08 -4.36 12.70
C GLN A 201 -7.91 -3.03 13.43
N ALA A 202 -8.95 -2.21 13.37
CA ALA A 202 -9.01 -0.86 13.92
C ALA A 202 -10.44 -0.54 14.37
N GLY A 203 -10.71 0.73 14.70
CA GLY A 203 -12.06 1.20 15.00
C GLY A 203 -12.56 0.90 16.41
N ASP A 204 -11.67 0.61 17.37
CA ASP A 204 -12.03 0.62 18.79
C ASP A 204 -12.06 2.07 19.29
N VAL A 205 -13.22 2.71 19.17
CA VAL A 205 -13.46 4.12 19.51
C VAL A 205 -13.59 4.39 21.01
N LEU A 206 -13.55 3.36 21.86
CA LEU A 206 -13.69 3.53 23.32
C LEU A 206 -12.37 3.31 24.06
N THR A 207 -11.68 2.21 23.77
CA THR A 207 -10.49 1.80 24.52
C THR A 207 -9.20 1.81 23.70
N GLY A 208 -9.31 1.82 22.37
CA GLY A 208 -8.17 1.79 21.45
C GLY A 208 -7.30 0.53 21.55
N ASN A 209 -7.75 -0.53 22.22
CA ASN A 209 -6.94 -1.73 22.48
C ASN A 209 -7.57 -3.02 21.94
N GLY A 210 -8.79 -2.95 21.40
CA GLY A 210 -9.57 -4.05 20.87
C GLY A 210 -10.66 -4.60 21.81
N ASP A 211 -10.75 -4.10 23.06
CA ASP A 211 -11.74 -4.57 24.04
C ASP A 211 -13.06 -3.77 24.01
N GLY A 212 -13.08 -2.65 23.29
CA GLY A 212 -14.19 -1.70 23.27
C GLY A 212 -14.84 -1.52 21.90
N GLY A 213 -15.58 -0.43 21.76
CA GLY A 213 -16.27 -0.04 20.53
C GLY A 213 -17.69 0.41 20.81
N ALA A 214 -18.19 1.30 19.96
CA ALA A 214 -19.55 1.81 20.02
C ALA A 214 -20.01 2.17 18.62
N SER A 215 -21.15 1.62 18.20
CA SER A 215 -21.78 2.05 16.95
C SER A 215 -22.21 3.52 17.03
N ALA A 216 -22.23 4.20 15.89
CA ALA A 216 -22.76 5.56 15.79
C ALA A 216 -24.27 5.62 16.06
N VAL A 217 -25.00 4.54 15.72
CA VAL A 217 -26.46 4.44 15.87
C VAL A 217 -26.91 4.05 17.28
N GLY A 218 -25.97 3.65 18.15
CA GLY A 218 -26.25 3.10 19.48
C GLY A 218 -26.61 1.61 19.45
N GLY A 219 -26.04 0.84 20.37
CA GLY A 219 -26.22 -0.62 20.43
C GLY A 219 -25.35 -1.38 19.43
N SER A 220 -25.71 -2.63 19.14
CA SER A 220 -25.02 -3.47 18.15
C SER A 220 -25.75 -3.49 16.81
N LEU A 221 -24.99 -3.69 15.74
CA LEU A 221 -25.47 -3.88 14.38
C LEU A 221 -25.81 -5.35 14.14
N SER A 222 -26.91 -5.58 13.43
CA SER A 222 -27.27 -6.88 12.88
C SER A 222 -26.39 -7.23 11.68
N ASP A 223 -26.09 -8.52 11.49
CA ASP A 223 -25.44 -9.00 10.28
C ASP A 223 -26.39 -8.88 9.06
N GLU A 224 -26.21 -7.86 8.22
CA GLU A 224 -27.15 -7.53 7.12
C GLU A 224 -27.02 -8.45 5.91
N SER A 225 -25.79 -8.74 5.48
CA SER A 225 -25.52 -9.50 4.25
C SER A 225 -24.19 -10.23 4.30
N PHE A 226 -24.19 -11.44 3.71
CA PHE A 226 -22.99 -12.26 3.51
C PHE A 226 -22.77 -12.57 2.02
N SER A 227 -23.30 -11.72 1.14
CA SER A 227 -23.19 -11.86 -0.31
C SER A 227 -21.78 -11.57 -0.82
N MET A 228 -21.07 -10.66 -0.17
CA MET A 228 -19.67 -10.36 -0.46
C MET A 228 -18.76 -11.39 0.23
N ALA A 229 -17.93 -12.07 -0.57
CA ALA A 229 -16.93 -13.01 -0.09
C ALA A 229 -15.62 -12.31 0.25
N HIS A 230 -14.86 -12.88 1.20
CA HIS A 230 -13.53 -12.41 1.58
C HIS A 230 -12.46 -13.01 0.65
N SER A 231 -12.64 -12.87 -0.66
CA SER A 231 -11.80 -13.56 -1.66
C SER A 231 -10.59 -12.75 -2.12
N ASP A 232 -10.39 -11.54 -1.61
CA ASP A 232 -9.42 -10.58 -2.19
C ASP A 232 -8.64 -9.80 -1.11
N TYR A 233 -7.60 -9.12 -1.58
CA TYR A 233 -6.84 -8.11 -0.85
C TYR A 233 -7.66 -6.82 -0.72
N GLY A 234 -7.65 -6.21 0.46
CA GLY A 234 -8.30 -4.92 0.71
C GLY A 234 -9.82 -4.98 0.92
N ILE A 235 -10.40 -6.14 1.26
CA ILE A 235 -11.82 -6.23 1.64
C ILE A 235 -12.01 -5.58 3.01
N LEU A 236 -12.97 -4.67 3.10
CA LEU A 236 -13.38 -3.97 4.33
C LEU A 236 -14.60 -4.67 4.93
N GLY A 237 -14.51 -5.03 6.21
CA GLY A 237 -15.60 -5.69 6.92
C GLY A 237 -15.64 -5.37 8.41
N MET A 238 -16.78 -5.64 9.05
CA MET A 238 -16.99 -5.35 10.47
C MET A 238 -16.54 -6.50 11.35
N ALA A 239 -15.74 -6.19 12.37
CA ALA A 239 -15.44 -7.13 13.44
C ALA A 239 -16.63 -7.25 14.40
N ASN A 240 -16.81 -8.45 14.96
CA ASN A 240 -17.87 -8.75 15.91
C ASN A 240 -17.37 -9.76 16.97
N ASN A 241 -18.14 -9.90 18.05
CA ASN A 241 -17.93 -10.88 19.12
C ASN A 241 -19.02 -11.97 19.09
N GLY A 242 -19.43 -12.36 17.89
CA GLY A 242 -20.59 -13.23 17.64
C GLY A 242 -21.62 -12.57 16.74
N GLN A 243 -22.61 -13.34 16.31
CA GLN A 243 -23.65 -12.87 15.39
C GLN A 243 -24.38 -11.65 15.95
N HIS A 244 -24.63 -10.66 15.10
CA HIS A 244 -25.38 -9.43 15.44
C HIS A 244 -24.77 -8.60 16.59
N THR A 245 -23.44 -8.64 16.73
CA THR A 245 -22.70 -7.88 17.78
C THR A 245 -21.69 -6.89 17.23
N ALA A 246 -21.72 -6.62 15.93
CA ALA A 246 -20.83 -5.61 15.33
C ALA A 246 -21.12 -4.22 15.90
N MET A 247 -20.07 -3.40 16.07
CA MET A 247 -20.19 -2.04 16.61
C MET A 247 -19.37 -1.07 15.76
N SER A 248 -18.16 -0.69 16.20
CA SER A 248 -17.27 0.21 15.47
C SER A 248 -15.99 -0.47 14.96
N GLN A 249 -15.60 -1.60 15.52
CA GLN A 249 -14.37 -2.24 15.08
C GLN A 249 -14.53 -2.82 13.68
N PHE A 250 -13.55 -2.57 12.82
CA PHE A 250 -13.51 -3.06 11.45
C PHE A 250 -12.16 -3.70 11.15
N TYR A 251 -12.11 -4.46 10.06
CA TYR A 251 -10.87 -5.01 9.52
C TYR A 251 -10.72 -4.72 8.02
N VAL A 252 -9.48 -4.74 7.57
CA VAL A 252 -9.13 -4.72 6.14
C VAL A 252 -8.23 -5.92 5.85
N THR A 253 -8.60 -6.73 4.86
CA THR A 253 -7.88 -7.97 4.53
C THR A 253 -6.55 -7.69 3.83
N PHE A 254 -5.53 -8.48 4.16
CA PHE A 254 -4.26 -8.56 3.44
C PHE A 254 -4.18 -9.80 2.54
N ALA A 255 -5.16 -10.68 2.59
CA ALA A 255 -5.27 -11.85 1.73
C ALA A 255 -6.72 -12.36 1.72
N ALA A 256 -7.02 -13.23 0.77
CA ALA A 256 -8.26 -13.98 0.80
C ALA A 256 -8.43 -14.70 2.16
N THR A 257 -9.55 -14.43 2.83
CA THR A 257 -9.86 -14.95 4.16
C THR A 257 -11.23 -15.67 4.18
N PRO A 258 -11.41 -16.79 3.45
CA PRO A 258 -12.71 -17.49 3.36
C PRO A 258 -13.28 -17.94 4.71
N SER A 259 -12.43 -18.08 5.74
CA SER A 259 -12.87 -18.40 7.10
C SER A 259 -13.79 -17.34 7.74
N PHE A 260 -13.82 -16.13 7.18
CA PHE A 260 -14.66 -15.02 7.62
C PHE A 260 -16.05 -15.03 6.95
N ASP A 261 -16.19 -15.75 5.84
CA ASP A 261 -17.45 -15.82 5.12
C ASP A 261 -18.57 -16.32 6.03
N LYS A 262 -19.72 -15.65 5.95
CA LYS A 262 -20.92 -15.95 6.75
C LYS A 262 -20.76 -15.78 8.27
N LYS A 263 -19.67 -15.16 8.72
CA LYS A 263 -19.42 -14.83 10.13
C LYS A 263 -19.23 -13.33 10.35
N TYR A 264 -18.65 -12.66 9.37
CA TYR A 264 -18.42 -11.22 9.39
C TYR A 264 -19.02 -10.61 8.12
N VAL A 265 -19.63 -9.43 8.27
CA VAL A 265 -20.19 -8.67 7.15
C VAL A 265 -19.05 -7.91 6.46
N ALA A 266 -18.80 -8.24 5.20
CA ALA A 266 -18.02 -7.41 4.29
C ALA A 266 -18.94 -6.39 3.63
N PHE A 267 -18.52 -5.12 3.64
CA PHE A 267 -19.36 -3.99 3.20
C PHE A 267 -18.61 -2.97 2.34
N GLY A 268 -17.34 -3.23 2.02
CA GLY A 268 -16.55 -2.36 1.15
C GLY A 268 -15.29 -3.03 0.62
N LYS A 269 -14.61 -2.35 -0.31
CA LYS A 269 -13.30 -2.77 -0.83
C LYS A 269 -12.37 -1.57 -1.02
N LEU A 270 -11.08 -1.80 -0.88
CA LEU A 270 -10.04 -0.82 -1.18
C LEU A 270 -10.06 -0.50 -2.67
N VAL A 271 -10.08 0.79 -3.00
CA VAL A 271 -9.98 1.31 -4.37
C VAL A 271 -8.72 2.13 -4.58
N ASP A 272 -8.13 2.67 -3.52
CA ASP A 272 -6.84 3.38 -3.55
C ASP A 272 -6.07 3.22 -2.24
N GLY A 273 -4.74 3.31 -2.29
CA GLY A 273 -3.84 3.14 -1.15
C GLY A 273 -3.25 1.73 -1.02
N THR A 274 -3.21 0.92 -2.09
CA THR A 274 -2.64 -0.44 -2.08
C THR A 274 -1.20 -0.47 -1.56
N LYS A 275 -0.36 0.49 -1.97
CA LYS A 275 1.03 0.62 -1.50
C LYS A 275 1.10 0.84 0.01
N LEU A 276 0.21 1.68 0.55
CA LEU A 276 0.09 1.91 1.98
C LEU A 276 -0.38 0.64 2.70
N LEU A 277 -1.41 -0.04 2.23
CA LEU A 277 -1.91 -1.26 2.86
C LEU A 277 -0.83 -2.36 2.90
N ARG A 278 -0.04 -2.51 1.82
CA ARG A 278 1.13 -3.42 1.77
C ARG A 278 2.21 -3.02 2.77
N PHE A 279 2.45 -1.73 2.94
CA PHE A 279 3.38 -1.27 3.96
C PHE A 279 2.88 -1.60 5.37
N LEU A 280 1.60 -1.36 5.66
CA LEU A 280 0.99 -1.66 6.96
C LEU A 280 1.13 -3.15 7.31
N GLU A 281 0.91 -4.04 6.33
CA GLU A 281 1.11 -5.49 6.51
C GLU A 281 2.53 -5.87 6.96
N GLN A 282 3.54 -5.12 6.51
CA GLN A 282 4.95 -5.39 6.79
C GLN A 282 5.43 -4.77 8.11
N ILE A 283 4.57 -4.07 8.85
CA ILE A 283 4.95 -3.47 10.12
C ILE A 283 5.27 -4.57 11.15
N ASP A 284 6.45 -4.47 11.76
CA ASP A 284 6.86 -5.35 12.86
C ASP A 284 5.81 -5.33 13.97
N CYS A 285 5.29 -6.50 14.34
CA CYS A 285 4.30 -6.66 15.40
C CYS A 285 4.83 -7.48 16.58
N LYS A 286 4.24 -7.27 17.77
CA LYS A 286 4.41 -8.14 18.94
C LYS A 286 3.02 -8.60 19.40
N ASN A 287 2.75 -9.91 19.30
CA ASN A 287 1.42 -10.47 19.57
C ASN A 287 0.31 -9.77 18.76
N ASP A 288 0.51 -9.68 17.44
CA ASP A 288 -0.33 -8.93 16.50
C ASP A 288 -0.48 -7.42 16.78
N ARG A 289 0.12 -6.87 17.84
CA ARG A 289 0.10 -5.42 18.10
C ARG A 289 1.22 -4.73 17.32
N PRO A 290 0.94 -3.69 16.53
CA PRO A 290 1.97 -2.93 15.83
C PRO A 290 2.97 -2.33 16.80
N ASN A 291 4.24 -2.39 16.44
CA ASN A 291 5.28 -1.67 17.18
C ASN A 291 5.39 -0.25 16.61
N GLY A 292 5.09 0.75 17.43
CA GLY A 292 4.95 2.15 17.00
C GLY A 292 3.49 2.55 17.00
N GLU A 293 3.22 3.84 16.94
CA GLU A 293 1.88 4.38 17.03
C GLU A 293 1.28 4.50 15.63
N LEU A 294 0.39 3.56 15.26
CA LEU A 294 -0.42 3.63 14.05
C LEU A 294 -1.80 4.15 14.39
N VAL A 295 -2.15 5.32 13.87
CA VAL A 295 -3.39 6.03 14.20
C VAL A 295 -4.07 6.53 12.93
N ILE A 296 -5.40 6.45 12.91
CA ILE A 296 -6.23 7.12 11.90
C ILE A 296 -6.17 8.62 12.21
N SER A 297 -5.38 9.39 11.46
CA SER A 297 -5.17 10.83 11.69
C SER A 297 -6.29 11.70 11.14
N ASP A 298 -6.97 11.22 10.11
CA ASP A 298 -8.13 11.86 9.50
C ASP A 298 -9.02 10.79 8.86
N ALA A 299 -10.32 11.06 8.73
CA ALA A 299 -11.28 10.15 8.13
C ALA A 299 -12.50 10.92 7.63
N GLY A 300 -13.20 10.35 6.66
CA GLY A 300 -14.45 10.93 6.22
C GLY A 300 -14.97 10.31 4.94
N ARG A 301 -16.09 10.86 4.47
CA ARG A 301 -16.59 10.61 3.11
C ARG A 301 -15.75 11.38 2.10
N VAL A 302 -15.51 10.75 0.96
CA VAL A 302 -14.88 11.44 -0.16
C VAL A 302 -15.91 12.37 -0.80
N ALA A 303 -15.60 13.67 -0.85
CA ALA A 303 -16.42 14.71 -1.45
C ALA A 303 -15.52 15.72 -2.16
N LYS A 304 -16.07 16.49 -3.11
CA LYS A 304 -15.28 17.41 -3.96
C LYS A 304 -14.36 18.33 -3.15
N LYS A 305 -14.82 18.85 -2.00
CA LYS A 305 -14.04 19.73 -1.10
C LYS A 305 -12.92 19.01 -0.34
N SER A 306 -13.04 17.71 -0.06
CA SER A 306 -12.01 16.93 0.64
C SER A 306 -10.89 16.43 -0.28
N LEU A 307 -11.10 16.45 -1.60
CA LEU A 307 -10.09 16.10 -2.61
C LEU A 307 -9.09 17.22 -2.92
N ASP A 308 -9.46 18.49 -2.83
CA ASP A 308 -8.53 19.64 -3.04
C ASP A 308 -7.33 19.63 -2.06
N MET A 309 -7.41 18.86 -0.98
CA MET A 309 -6.36 18.67 0.04
C MET A 309 -5.57 17.36 -0.12
N MET A 310 -5.89 16.55 -1.14
CA MET A 310 -5.44 15.16 -1.30
C MET A 310 -4.13 15.03 -2.10
N THR A 311 -3.45 16.14 -2.41
CA THR A 311 -2.18 16.22 -3.14
C THR A 311 -0.97 15.69 -2.35
N VAL A 312 -1.17 14.60 -1.60
CA VAL A 312 -0.06 13.79 -1.11
C VAL A 312 0.35 12.88 -2.24
N ASP A 313 1.31 13.35 -3.03
CA ASP A 313 2.07 12.55 -3.98
C ASP A 313 2.37 11.16 -3.38
N GLU A 314 1.82 10.11 -3.99
CA GLU A 314 2.03 8.72 -3.56
C GLU A 314 3.52 8.38 -3.47
N ASP A 315 4.35 9.02 -4.31
CA ASP A 315 5.79 8.84 -4.28
C ASP A 315 6.40 9.54 -3.05
N ALA A 316 5.86 10.68 -2.63
CA ALA A 316 6.24 11.31 -1.36
C ALA A 316 5.83 10.44 -0.16
N ALA A 317 4.67 9.80 -0.20
CA ALA A 317 4.26 8.82 0.80
C ALA A 317 5.21 7.61 0.82
N ALA A 318 5.52 7.01 -0.33
CA ALA A 318 6.47 5.89 -0.44
C ALA A 318 7.88 6.27 0.05
N VAL A 319 8.36 7.48 -0.26
CA VAL A 319 9.64 8.01 0.22
C VAL A 319 9.63 8.19 1.75
N LYS A 320 8.55 8.75 2.32
CA LYS A 320 8.36 8.85 3.78
C LYS A 320 8.36 7.47 4.43
N LEU A 321 7.61 6.52 3.86
CA LEU A 321 7.54 5.13 4.30
C LEU A 321 8.91 4.46 4.30
N GLN A 322 9.69 4.62 3.23
CA GLN A 322 11.06 4.10 3.14
C GLN A 322 12.00 4.77 4.14
N ALA A 323 11.87 6.08 4.37
CA ALA A 323 12.67 6.80 5.34
C ALA A 323 12.41 6.29 6.78
N ILE A 324 11.14 6.13 7.15
CA ILE A 324 10.70 5.57 8.43
C ILE A 324 11.23 4.14 8.60
N HIS A 325 11.06 3.29 7.58
CA HIS A 325 11.54 1.91 7.62
C HIS A 325 13.07 1.83 7.80
N ARG A 326 13.83 2.65 7.05
CA ARG A 326 15.30 2.75 7.20
C ARG A 326 15.71 3.21 8.59
N GLN A 327 15.05 4.23 9.14
CA GLN A 327 15.33 4.72 10.49
C GLN A 327 15.14 3.63 11.55
N ARG A 328 14.12 2.78 11.37
CA ARG A 328 13.82 1.68 12.27
C ARG A 328 14.83 0.53 12.17
N LEU A 329 15.21 0.12 10.96
CA LEU A 329 16.28 -0.87 10.77
C LEU A 329 17.56 -0.42 11.48
N ALA A 330 17.95 0.84 11.31
CA ALA A 330 19.11 1.43 11.99
C ALA A 330 18.95 1.42 13.54
N ARG A 331 17.76 1.73 14.07
CA ARG A 331 17.49 1.65 15.52
C ARG A 331 17.60 0.22 16.05
N LYS A 332 17.10 -0.77 15.30
CA LYS A 332 17.15 -2.19 15.65
C LYS A 332 18.60 -2.70 15.68
N GLU A 333 19.39 -2.36 14.67
CA GLU A 333 20.83 -2.65 14.64
C GLU A 333 21.56 -2.02 15.83
N LEU A 334 21.31 -0.74 16.12
CA LEU A 334 21.90 -0.06 17.27
C LEU A 334 21.53 -0.74 18.59
N GLN A 335 20.29 -1.21 18.74
CA GLN A 335 19.84 -1.90 19.94
C GLN A 335 20.53 -3.26 20.10
N GLU A 336 20.69 -4.02 19.02
CA GLU A 336 21.44 -5.27 19.02
C GLU A 336 22.93 -5.05 19.33
N GLN A 337 23.54 -4.01 18.76
CA GLN A 337 24.92 -3.61 19.10
C GLN A 337 25.05 -3.25 20.59
N LYS A 338 24.09 -2.51 21.15
CA LYS A 338 24.06 -2.17 22.58
C LYS A 338 23.94 -3.42 23.46
N LYS A 339 23.06 -4.37 23.11
CA LYS A 339 22.94 -5.65 23.83
C LYS A 339 24.22 -6.47 23.74
N ALA A 340 24.83 -6.56 22.57
CA ALA A 340 26.10 -7.26 22.37
C ALA A 340 27.23 -6.62 23.20
N ALA A 341 27.35 -5.30 23.17
CA ALA A 341 28.31 -4.56 23.98
C ALA A 341 28.10 -4.80 25.49
N ALA A 342 26.85 -4.81 25.96
CA ALA A 342 26.53 -5.11 27.36
C ALA A 342 26.96 -6.53 27.75
N ARG A 343 26.74 -7.54 26.89
CA ARG A 343 27.20 -8.92 27.10
C ARG A 343 28.73 -9.00 27.19
N VAL A 344 29.44 -8.32 26.29
CA VAL A 344 30.91 -8.28 26.29
C VAL A 344 31.43 -7.60 27.57
N GLN A 345 30.83 -6.49 27.98
CA GLN A 345 31.19 -5.81 29.23
C GLN A 345 30.95 -6.69 30.45
N ALA A 346 29.81 -7.39 30.51
CA ALA A 346 29.51 -8.33 31.60
C ALA A 346 30.54 -9.47 31.65
N ALA A 347 30.92 -10.05 30.50
CA ALA A 347 31.94 -11.09 30.43
C ALA A 347 33.31 -10.60 30.91
N LYS A 348 33.73 -9.39 30.50
CA LYS A 348 34.99 -8.77 30.96
C LYS A 348 34.98 -8.54 32.47
N ARG A 349 33.87 -8.03 33.04
CA ARG A 349 33.70 -7.85 34.49
C ARG A 349 33.79 -9.19 35.23
N GLY A 350 33.15 -10.24 34.71
CA GLY A 350 33.21 -11.59 35.27
C GLY A 350 34.63 -12.18 35.25
N GLN A 351 35.40 -11.98 34.16
CA GLN A 351 36.79 -12.42 34.09
C GLN A 351 37.70 -11.68 35.10
N ALA A 352 37.51 -10.37 35.26
CA ALA A 352 38.27 -9.57 36.22
C ALA A 352 38.01 -10.03 37.67
N ALA A 353 36.74 -10.24 38.04
CA ALA A 353 36.37 -10.73 39.36
C ALA A 353 36.96 -12.12 39.66
N ARG A 354 36.93 -13.04 38.69
CA ARG A 354 37.56 -14.38 38.82
C ARG A 354 39.08 -14.29 38.99
N ARG A 355 39.76 -13.38 38.30
CA ARG A 355 41.20 -13.13 38.48
C ARG A 355 41.51 -12.61 39.89
N GLN A 356 40.70 -11.69 40.39
CA GLN A 356 40.88 -11.12 41.73
C GLN A 356 40.67 -12.17 42.83
N GLN A 357 39.60 -12.97 42.75
CA GLN A 357 39.38 -14.09 43.67
C GLN A 357 40.53 -15.10 43.66
N LYS A 358 41.10 -15.40 42.47
CA LYS A 358 42.25 -16.29 42.38
C LYS A 358 43.49 -15.72 43.08
N GLN A 359 43.76 -14.42 42.91
CA GLN A 359 44.87 -13.74 43.58
C GLN A 359 44.69 -13.71 45.11
N GLU A 360 43.46 -13.43 45.58
CA GLU A 360 43.12 -13.46 47.00
C GLU A 360 43.28 -14.85 47.60
N ALA A 361 42.81 -15.90 46.90
CA ALA A 361 42.98 -17.28 47.33
C ALA A 361 44.46 -17.68 47.41
N GLU A 362 45.27 -17.32 46.41
CA GLU A 362 46.72 -17.58 46.42
C GLU A 362 47.42 -16.83 47.57
N ALA A 363 47.04 -15.59 47.86
CA ALA A 363 47.57 -14.82 48.97
C ALA A 363 47.20 -15.43 50.33
N ALA A 364 45.95 -15.87 50.50
CA ALA A 364 45.47 -16.52 51.72
C ALA A 364 46.23 -17.82 52.01
N VAL A 365 46.50 -18.64 50.99
CA VAL A 365 47.31 -19.87 51.12
C VAL A 365 48.73 -19.54 51.59
N LYS A 366 49.38 -18.52 51.01
CA LYS A 366 50.71 -18.06 51.44
C LYS A 366 50.70 -17.58 52.90
N LEU A 367 49.69 -16.81 53.30
CA LEU A 367 49.56 -16.31 54.66
C LEU A 367 49.40 -17.47 55.65
N GLN A 368 48.53 -18.45 55.36
CA GLN A 368 48.34 -19.63 56.21
C GLN A 368 49.62 -20.45 56.35
N ALA A 369 50.42 -20.59 55.30
CA ALA A 369 51.71 -21.28 55.35
C ALA A 369 52.71 -20.57 56.28
N ILE A 370 52.77 -19.23 56.21
CA ILE A 370 53.61 -18.42 57.11
C ILE A 370 53.16 -18.58 58.56
N THR A 371 51.86 -18.49 58.82
CA THR A 371 51.29 -18.62 60.18
C THR A 371 51.56 -20.01 60.77
N ARG A 372 51.40 -21.08 59.99
CA ARG A 372 51.76 -22.45 60.39
C ARG A 372 53.25 -22.59 60.69
N GLY A 373 54.11 -21.99 59.85
CA GLY A 373 55.56 -21.95 60.08
C GLY A 373 55.93 -21.24 61.39
N HIS A 374 55.31 -20.09 61.67
CA HIS A 374 55.51 -19.37 62.93
C HIS A 374 55.01 -20.16 64.15
N ALA A 375 53.84 -20.79 64.06
CA ALA A 375 53.30 -21.61 65.13
C ALA A 375 54.21 -22.80 65.45
N ASN A 376 54.72 -23.51 64.43
CA ASN A 376 55.68 -24.60 64.63
C ASN A 376 57.00 -24.11 65.26
N ARG A 377 57.54 -22.97 64.84
CA ARG A 377 58.75 -22.39 65.45
C ARG A 377 58.53 -21.98 66.92
N LYS A 378 57.33 -21.53 67.28
CA LYS A 378 56.96 -21.18 68.65
C LYS A 378 56.71 -22.41 69.54
N ARG A 379 56.44 -23.57 68.94
CA ARG A 379 56.21 -24.85 69.64
C ARG A 379 57.50 -25.65 69.87
N ASN A 380 58.53 -25.38 69.07
CA ASN A 380 59.86 -26.00 69.15
C ASN A 380 60.90 -25.13 69.91
N ARG A 381 60.49 -23.96 70.43
CA ARG A 381 61.20 -23.17 71.42
C ARG A 381 60.52 -23.37 72.76
#